data_AF-A0AA91JSE6-F1
#
_entry.id   AF-A0AA91JSE6-F1
#
_cell.length_a   1.000
_cell.length_b   1.000
_cell.length_c   1.000
_cell.angle_alpha   90.00
_cell.angle_beta   90.00
_cell.angle_gamma   90.00
#
_symmetry.space_group_name_H-M   'P 1'
#
loop_
_entity.id
_entity.type
_entity.pdbx_description
1 polymer ?
#
loop_
_entity_poly.entity_id
_entity_poly.type
_entity_poly.pdbx_seq_one_letter_code
_entity_poly.pdbx_strand_id
1 'polypeptide(L)'
;MTASAPNEQQQNRTCRKCLRNKPITDFVKDKRQPTGYKSICRLCSTDEWKKSRDAHRQRFLEQDLYQMVVSARDRFLAKFPQRGDNECWEWHGMDKNHYGSFRVGGIGGINIHSHRAAYMIFKGRIPDSLLICHTCDNRRCVNPNHLYAGTYSDNNRDIHERARHPHNNRGENNGQSKYSERLIRNIFKLLCEGRKQSDVAKLLGVSPRFVSRVACGDRWKYVFDEYKHLLPLARNI
;
A
#
# COMPACT_ATOMS: atom_id res chain seq x y z
N MET A 1 -50.90 -16.72 -24.75
CA MET A 1 -50.57 -16.99 -23.33
C MET A 1 -49.06 -17.05 -23.20
N THR A 2 -48.42 -15.91 -22.95
CA THR A 2 -46.97 -15.86 -22.70
C THR A 2 -46.73 -16.25 -21.25
N ALA A 3 -46.16 -17.43 -21.04
CA ALA A 3 -45.69 -17.87 -19.73
C ALA A 3 -44.52 -16.96 -19.31
N SER A 4 -44.77 -16.05 -18.37
CA SER A 4 -43.73 -15.24 -17.75
C SER A 4 -42.70 -16.17 -17.09
N ALA A 5 -41.43 -16.04 -17.48
CA ALA A 5 -40.34 -16.79 -16.85
C ALA A 5 -40.39 -16.54 -15.32
N PRO A 6 -40.26 -17.58 -14.49
CA PRO A 6 -40.32 -17.41 -13.05
C PRO A 6 -39.23 -16.44 -12.60
N ASN A 7 -39.66 -15.39 -11.88
CA ASN A 7 -38.79 -14.35 -11.36
C ASN A 7 -37.66 -15.01 -10.56
N GLU A 8 -36.38 -14.79 -10.93
CA GLU A 8 -35.20 -15.39 -10.24
C GLU A 8 -35.25 -15.16 -8.72
N GLN A 9 -35.99 -14.15 -8.25
CA GLN A 9 -36.18 -13.84 -6.83
C GLN A 9 -37.08 -14.83 -6.06
N GLN A 10 -37.86 -15.68 -6.74
CA GLN A 10 -38.82 -16.62 -6.11
C GLN A 10 -38.33 -18.08 -6.07
N GLN A 11 -37.19 -18.38 -6.71
CA GLN A 11 -36.65 -19.74 -6.68
C GLN A 11 -35.90 -19.99 -5.38
N ASN A 12 -36.33 -20.99 -4.60
CA ASN A 12 -35.66 -21.38 -3.36
C ASN A 12 -34.84 -22.67 -3.55
N ARG A 13 -33.76 -22.81 -2.77
CA ARG A 13 -32.86 -23.96 -2.76
C ARG A 13 -32.39 -24.28 -1.35
N THR A 14 -32.28 -25.58 -1.05
CA THR A 14 -31.67 -26.06 0.19
C THR A 14 -30.14 -25.99 0.13
N CYS A 15 -29.54 -25.29 1.10
CA CYS A 15 -28.09 -25.27 1.26
C CYS A 15 -27.58 -26.64 1.74
N ARG A 16 -26.61 -27.24 1.03
CA ARG A 16 -26.04 -28.55 1.41
C ARG A 16 -25.38 -28.58 2.79
N LYS A 17 -24.99 -27.42 3.32
CA LYS A 17 -24.26 -27.32 4.60
C LYS A 17 -25.14 -27.06 5.81
N CYS A 18 -25.90 -25.97 5.82
CA CYS A 18 -26.80 -25.66 6.94
C CYS A 18 -28.17 -26.34 6.80
N LEU A 19 -28.44 -27.02 5.68
CA LEU A 19 -29.68 -27.73 5.38
C LEU A 19 -30.94 -26.84 5.38
N ARG A 20 -30.77 -25.51 5.39
CA ARG A 20 -31.88 -24.55 5.34
C ARG A 20 -32.28 -24.26 3.90
N ASN A 21 -33.59 -24.19 3.65
CA ASN A 21 -34.15 -23.70 2.39
C ASN A 21 -34.04 -22.18 2.32
N LYS A 22 -33.49 -21.64 1.22
CA LYS A 22 -33.15 -20.23 1.09
C LYS A 22 -33.40 -19.73 -0.34
N PRO A 23 -33.67 -18.45 -0.56
CA PRO A 23 -33.73 -17.86 -1.89
C PRO A 23 -32.46 -18.15 -2.70
N ILE A 24 -32.57 -18.39 -4.01
CA ILE A 24 -31.42 -18.67 -4.88
C ILE A 24 -30.43 -17.50 -4.89
N THR A 25 -30.90 -16.27 -4.62
CA THR A 25 -30.08 -15.07 -4.44
C THR A 25 -29.12 -15.16 -3.25
N ASP A 26 -29.44 -15.95 -2.22
CA ASP A 26 -28.56 -16.28 -1.10
C ASP A 26 -27.42 -17.23 -1.50
N PHE A 27 -27.33 -17.67 -2.76
CA PHE A 27 -26.26 -18.49 -3.31
C PHE A 27 -25.40 -17.68 -4.28
N VAL A 28 -24.11 -18.00 -4.36
CA VAL A 28 -23.17 -17.34 -5.27
C VAL A 28 -23.33 -17.95 -6.66
N LYS A 29 -23.49 -17.11 -7.70
CA LYS A 29 -23.48 -17.54 -9.10
C LYS A 29 -22.12 -18.18 -9.43
N ASP A 30 -22.13 -19.38 -9.99
CA ASP A 30 -20.94 -20.11 -10.43
C ASP A 30 -21.28 -20.88 -11.72
N LYS A 31 -20.78 -20.36 -12.85
CA LYS A 31 -21.07 -20.89 -14.19
C LYS A 31 -20.53 -22.31 -14.42
N ARG A 32 -19.66 -22.81 -13.53
CA ARG A 32 -19.11 -24.18 -13.59
C ARG A 32 -20.04 -25.20 -12.95
N GLN A 33 -21.03 -24.76 -12.16
CA GLN A 33 -22.00 -25.65 -11.54
C GLN A 33 -23.16 -25.91 -12.50
N PRO A 34 -23.69 -27.15 -12.59
CA PRO A 34 -24.83 -27.46 -13.46
C PRO A 34 -26.05 -26.57 -13.21
N THR A 35 -26.23 -26.15 -11.95
CA THR A 35 -27.33 -25.28 -11.53
C THR A 35 -27.06 -23.79 -11.72
N GLY A 36 -25.90 -23.37 -12.23
CA GLY A 36 -25.50 -21.96 -12.34
C GLY A 36 -25.19 -21.24 -11.01
N TYR A 37 -25.52 -21.89 -9.88
CA TYR A 37 -25.27 -21.42 -8.52
C TYR A 37 -24.53 -22.48 -7.71
N LYS A 38 -23.72 -22.06 -6.73
CA LYS A 38 -23.10 -22.96 -5.75
C LYS A 38 -24.16 -23.75 -4.97
N SER A 39 -23.79 -24.94 -4.48
CA SER A 39 -24.63 -25.80 -3.63
C SER A 39 -24.70 -25.35 -2.16
N ILE A 40 -23.94 -24.33 -1.80
CA ILE A 40 -23.80 -23.81 -0.43
C ILE A 40 -24.16 -22.32 -0.43
N CYS A 41 -24.93 -21.85 0.56
CA CYS A 41 -25.33 -20.45 0.68
C CYS A 41 -24.14 -19.53 1.01
N ARG A 42 -24.27 -18.24 0.72
CA ARG A 42 -23.25 -17.20 0.94
C ARG A 42 -22.68 -17.22 2.36
N LEU A 43 -23.54 -17.28 3.38
CA LEU A 43 -23.11 -17.32 4.79
C LEU A 43 -22.24 -18.54 5.09
N CYS A 44 -22.71 -19.73 4.71
CA CYS A 44 -21.95 -20.97 4.88
C CYS A 44 -20.65 -20.98 4.05
N SER A 45 -20.65 -20.39 2.87
CA SER A 45 -19.44 -20.20 2.06
C SER A 45 -18.46 -19.22 2.72
N THR A 46 -18.95 -18.18 3.40
CA THR A 46 -18.11 -17.23 4.16
C THR A 46 -17.54 -17.88 5.41
N ASP A 47 -18.32 -18.70 6.13
CA ASP A 47 -17.83 -19.47 7.26
C ASP A 47 -16.79 -20.52 6.83
N GLU A 48 -16.94 -21.15 5.66
CA GLU A 48 -15.90 -22.01 5.08
C GLU A 48 -14.65 -21.24 4.72
N TRP A 49 -14.80 -20.06 4.13
CA TRP A 49 -13.66 -19.23 3.81
C TRP A 49 -12.92 -18.79 5.07
N LYS A 50 -13.64 -18.36 6.11
CA LYS A 50 -13.06 -18.02 7.43
C LYS A 50 -12.39 -19.24 8.05
N LYS A 51 -13.07 -20.39 8.16
CA LYS A 51 -12.49 -21.61 8.73
C LYS A 51 -11.29 -22.13 7.93
N SER A 52 -11.32 -22.07 6.60
CA SER A 52 -10.20 -22.47 5.73
C SER A 52 -9.01 -21.51 5.87
N ARG A 53 -9.27 -20.21 5.87
CA ARG A 53 -8.24 -19.18 6.12
C ARG A 53 -7.65 -19.31 7.52
N ASP A 54 -8.49 -19.53 8.53
CA ASP A 54 -8.08 -19.62 9.93
C ASP A 54 -7.36 -20.95 10.19
N ALA A 55 -7.78 -22.06 9.58
CA ALA A 55 -7.05 -23.34 9.60
C ALA A 55 -5.72 -23.25 8.85
N HIS A 56 -5.67 -22.57 7.70
CA HIS A 56 -4.42 -22.27 6.99
C HIS A 56 -3.51 -21.40 7.88
N ARG A 57 -4.04 -20.36 8.54
CA ARG A 57 -3.29 -19.50 9.46
C ARG A 57 -2.79 -20.24 10.69
N GLN A 58 -3.59 -21.13 11.27
CA GLN A 58 -3.23 -21.98 12.42
C GLN A 58 -2.20 -23.05 12.07
N ARG A 59 -2.20 -23.57 10.84
CA ARG A 59 -1.22 -24.54 10.34
C ARG A 59 0.17 -23.96 10.13
N PHE A 60 0.30 -22.64 10.21
CA PHE A 60 1.57 -21.92 10.05
C PHE A 60 1.73 -20.91 11.18
N LEU A 61 1.98 -21.41 12.40
CA LEU A 61 2.58 -20.57 13.43
C LEU A 61 3.97 -20.12 12.95
N GLU A 62 4.43 -18.95 13.37
CA GLU A 62 5.71 -18.40 12.89
C GLU A 62 6.91 -19.32 13.19
N GLN A 63 6.80 -20.18 14.21
CA GLN A 63 7.75 -21.26 14.49
C GLN A 63 7.85 -22.28 13.35
N ASP A 64 6.72 -22.67 12.75
CA ASP A 64 6.68 -23.60 11.62
C ASP A 64 7.23 -22.95 10.36
N LEU A 65 6.96 -21.66 10.15
CA LEU A 65 7.44 -20.95 8.98
C LEU A 65 8.97 -20.93 8.92
N TYR A 66 9.63 -20.58 10.02
CA TYR A 66 11.09 -20.58 10.08
C TYR A 66 11.67 -21.94 9.69
N GLN A 67 11.12 -23.03 10.23
CA GLN A 67 11.59 -24.38 9.94
C GLN A 67 11.37 -24.76 8.46
N MET A 68 10.21 -24.44 7.89
CA MET A 68 9.92 -24.69 6.47
C MET A 68 10.85 -23.93 5.51
N VAL A 69 11.31 -22.75 5.92
CA VAL A 69 12.24 -21.94 5.13
C VAL A 69 13.65 -22.50 5.21
N VAL A 70 14.12 -22.81 6.42
CA VAL A 70 15.44 -23.40 6.64
C VAL A 70 15.54 -24.77 5.99
N SER A 71 14.50 -25.60 6.06
CA SER A 71 14.47 -26.91 5.38
C SER A 71 14.50 -26.79 3.85
N ALA A 72 14.17 -25.61 3.30
CA ALA A 72 14.19 -25.33 1.87
C ALA A 72 15.46 -24.59 1.41
N ARG A 73 16.49 -24.51 2.25
CA ARG A 73 17.71 -23.74 2.02
C ARG A 73 18.37 -24.04 0.68
N ASP A 74 18.59 -25.30 0.32
CA ASP A 74 19.31 -25.63 -0.91
C ASP A 74 18.56 -25.18 -2.17
N ARG A 75 17.23 -25.37 -2.17
CA ARG A 75 16.35 -24.86 -3.24
C ARG A 75 16.30 -23.34 -3.29
N PHE A 76 16.51 -22.67 -2.16
CA PHE A 76 16.63 -21.21 -2.11
C PHE A 76 17.95 -20.76 -2.74
N LEU A 77 19.07 -21.33 -2.30
CA LEU A 77 20.43 -21.01 -2.78
C LEU A 77 20.58 -21.27 -4.28
N ALA A 78 19.90 -22.28 -4.83
CA ALA A 78 19.93 -22.59 -6.26
C ALA A 78 19.26 -21.52 -7.16
N LYS A 79 18.66 -20.47 -6.61
CA LYS A 79 17.88 -19.46 -7.37
C LYS A 79 18.59 -18.13 -7.63
N PHE A 80 19.79 -17.95 -7.11
CA PHE A 80 20.57 -16.73 -7.31
C PHE A 80 22.07 -17.03 -7.19
N PRO A 81 22.93 -16.32 -7.94
CA PRO A 81 24.36 -16.37 -7.71
C PRO A 81 24.73 -15.56 -6.47
N GLN A 82 25.57 -16.13 -5.62
CA GLN A 82 26.24 -15.37 -4.56
C GLN A 82 27.40 -14.56 -5.16
N ARG A 83 27.52 -13.32 -4.72
CA ARG A 83 28.55 -12.34 -5.14
C ARG A 83 29.26 -11.78 -3.90
N GLY A 84 30.13 -10.78 -4.07
CA GLY A 84 30.83 -10.13 -2.96
C GLY A 84 29.89 -9.54 -1.91
N ASP A 85 30.42 -9.26 -0.72
CA ASP A 85 29.63 -8.82 0.45
C ASP A 85 28.89 -7.50 0.24
N ASN A 86 29.44 -6.61 -0.59
CA ASN A 86 28.86 -5.31 -0.95
C ASN A 86 28.04 -5.36 -2.25
N GLU A 87 27.92 -6.53 -2.89
CA GLU A 87 27.18 -6.69 -4.14
C GLU A 87 25.76 -7.21 -3.88
N CYS A 88 24.81 -6.79 -4.71
CA CYS A 88 23.46 -7.33 -4.65
C CYS A 88 23.43 -8.78 -5.15
N TRP A 89 22.80 -9.67 -4.38
CA TRP A 89 22.47 -11.01 -4.83
C TRP A 89 21.07 -10.98 -5.44
N GLU A 90 20.98 -11.02 -6.76
CA GLU A 90 19.75 -10.78 -7.51
C GLU A 90 18.82 -11.99 -7.51
N TRP A 91 17.60 -11.79 -6.99
CA TRP A 91 16.53 -12.78 -7.06
C TRP A 91 15.66 -12.61 -8.31
N HIS A 92 15.49 -13.70 -9.07
CA HIS A 92 14.81 -13.66 -10.37
C HIS A 92 13.32 -14.07 -10.32
N GLY A 93 12.86 -14.75 -9.27
CA GLY A 93 11.46 -15.19 -9.13
C GLY A 93 10.56 -14.11 -8.53
N MET A 94 9.85 -13.33 -9.35
CA MET A 94 9.02 -12.21 -8.87
C MET A 94 7.52 -12.56 -8.78
N ASP A 95 6.82 -11.85 -7.89
CA ASP A 95 5.36 -11.78 -7.85
C ASP A 95 4.80 -10.65 -8.75
N LYS A 96 3.47 -10.52 -8.80
CA LYS A 96 2.74 -9.49 -9.57
C LYS A 96 3.05 -8.04 -9.16
N ASN A 97 3.62 -7.84 -7.98
CA ASN A 97 3.97 -6.53 -7.43
C ASN A 97 5.48 -6.25 -7.55
N HIS A 98 6.21 -7.07 -8.32
CA HIS A 98 7.66 -7.00 -8.53
C HIS A 98 8.49 -7.22 -7.25
N TYR A 99 7.94 -7.93 -6.26
CA TYR A 99 8.71 -8.42 -5.13
C TYR A 99 9.21 -9.84 -5.41
N GLY A 100 10.45 -10.13 -5.00
CA GLY A 100 10.93 -11.50 -5.03
C GLY A 100 10.07 -12.40 -4.14
N SER A 101 9.72 -13.58 -4.64
CA SER A 101 8.83 -14.55 -4.01
C SER A 101 9.45 -15.95 -4.02
N PHE A 102 9.32 -16.66 -2.91
CA PHE A 102 9.80 -18.02 -2.70
C PHE A 102 8.71 -18.87 -2.06
N ARG A 103 8.32 -19.95 -2.75
CA ARG A 103 7.33 -20.90 -2.23
C ARG A 103 7.98 -21.89 -1.27
N VAL A 104 7.39 -22.22 -0.12
CA VAL A 104 7.87 -23.22 0.86
C VAL A 104 6.74 -24.15 1.30
N GLY A 105 7.04 -25.35 1.82
CA GLY A 105 6.01 -26.28 2.34
C GLY A 105 5.32 -27.20 1.31
N GLY A 106 5.84 -27.33 0.09
CA GLY A 106 5.37 -28.32 -0.89
C GLY A 106 3.92 -28.12 -1.38
N ILE A 107 3.15 -29.22 -1.48
CA ILE A 107 1.74 -29.19 -1.89
C ILE A 107 0.92 -28.48 -0.82
N GLY A 108 0.20 -27.43 -1.20
CA GLY A 108 -0.48 -26.54 -0.25
C GLY A 108 0.47 -25.57 0.49
N GLY A 109 1.73 -25.50 0.08
CA GLY A 109 2.72 -24.59 0.64
C GLY A 109 2.45 -23.10 0.36
N ILE A 110 3.15 -22.23 1.07
CA ILE A 110 2.94 -20.78 1.06
C ILE A 110 4.01 -20.04 0.26
N ASN A 111 3.68 -18.86 -0.24
CA ASN A 111 4.65 -17.93 -0.81
C ASN A 111 5.11 -16.94 0.26
N ILE A 112 6.43 -16.75 0.37
CA ILE A 112 7.04 -15.72 1.20
C ILE A 112 7.92 -14.81 0.35
N HIS A 113 8.14 -13.57 0.81
CA HIS A 113 9.08 -12.70 0.13
C HIS A 113 10.52 -13.23 0.23
N SER A 114 11.25 -13.16 -0.89
CA SER A 114 12.60 -13.74 -0.99
C SER A 114 13.59 -13.13 0.00
N HIS A 115 13.51 -11.83 0.25
CA HIS A 115 14.37 -11.16 1.23
C HIS A 115 14.09 -11.61 2.68
N ARG A 116 12.83 -11.93 3.01
CA ARG A 116 12.48 -12.52 4.31
C ARG A 116 13.04 -13.94 4.43
N ALA A 117 12.93 -14.73 3.36
CA ALA A 117 13.51 -16.06 3.31
C ALA A 117 15.04 -16.01 3.49
N ALA A 118 15.70 -15.07 2.81
CA ALA A 118 17.14 -14.84 2.94
C ALA A 118 17.53 -14.50 4.38
N TYR A 119 16.83 -13.55 5.01
CA TYR A 119 17.06 -13.20 6.41
C TYR A 119 16.92 -14.43 7.31
N MET A 120 15.85 -15.23 7.15
CA MET A 120 15.66 -16.45 7.94
C MET A 120 16.79 -17.47 7.77
N ILE A 121 17.26 -17.67 6.54
CA ILE A 121 18.30 -18.65 6.22
C ILE A 121 19.67 -18.23 6.75
N PHE A 122 20.01 -16.94 6.65
CA PHE A 122 21.37 -16.45 6.94
C PHE A 122 21.51 -15.79 8.32
N LYS A 123 20.45 -15.16 8.84
CA LYS A 123 20.46 -14.38 10.09
C LYS A 123 19.56 -14.97 11.18
N GLY A 124 18.70 -15.91 10.84
CA GLY A 124 17.80 -16.57 11.79
C GLY A 124 16.42 -15.94 11.84
N ARG A 125 15.66 -16.25 12.91
CA ARG A 125 14.25 -15.88 13.01
C ARG A 125 14.04 -14.37 12.89
N ILE A 126 13.00 -13.99 12.15
CA ILE A 126 12.55 -12.59 12.10
C ILE A 126 11.84 -12.31 13.42
N PRO A 127 12.27 -11.32 14.21
CA PRO A 127 11.59 -10.99 15.46
C PRO A 127 10.17 -10.50 15.22
N ASP A 128 9.29 -10.76 16.18
CA ASP A 128 7.89 -10.39 16.13
C ASP A 128 7.73 -8.89 15.88
N SER A 129 6.74 -8.52 15.07
CA SER A 129 6.42 -7.14 14.71
C SER A 129 7.49 -6.38 13.91
N LEU A 130 8.60 -7.02 13.54
CA LEU A 130 9.63 -6.41 12.69
C LEU A 130 9.47 -6.75 11.20
N LEU A 131 9.85 -5.78 10.39
CA LEU A 131 9.97 -5.89 8.94
C LEU A 131 11.42 -6.15 8.57
N ILE A 132 11.62 -6.77 7.41
CA ILE A 132 12.95 -6.91 6.83
C ILE A 132 13.10 -5.85 5.76
N CYS A 133 14.09 -4.99 5.95
CA CYS A 133 14.36 -3.82 5.14
C CYS A 133 15.70 -3.97 4.41
N HIS A 134 15.80 -3.32 3.25
CA HIS A 134 17.01 -3.29 2.43
C HIS A 134 17.85 -2.04 2.74
N THR A 135 19.17 -2.17 2.85
CA THR A 135 20.09 -1.02 2.85
C THR A 135 20.48 -0.56 1.44
N CYS A 136 20.47 -1.47 0.47
CA CYS A 136 20.97 -1.26 -0.90
C CYS A 136 19.90 -0.80 -1.91
N ASP A 137 18.69 -0.48 -1.44
CA ASP A 137 17.60 0.05 -2.24
C ASP A 137 17.08 -0.81 -3.40
N ASN A 138 17.52 -2.07 -3.46
CA ASN A 138 17.17 -3.02 -4.49
C ASN A 138 16.21 -4.10 -3.96
N ARG A 139 14.96 -4.07 -4.45
CA ARG A 139 13.88 -4.99 -4.02
C ARG A 139 14.17 -6.46 -4.34
N ARG A 140 15.08 -6.74 -5.28
CA ARG A 140 15.47 -8.10 -5.68
C ARG A 140 16.63 -8.64 -4.87
N CYS A 141 17.32 -7.81 -4.09
CA CYS A 141 18.48 -8.22 -3.34
C CYS A 141 18.10 -9.20 -2.21
N VAL A 142 18.82 -10.32 -2.16
CA VAL A 142 18.76 -11.34 -1.09
C VAL A 142 20.08 -11.49 -0.33
N ASN A 143 21.03 -10.57 -0.51
CA ASN A 143 22.29 -10.55 0.24
C ASN A 143 22.00 -10.23 1.72
N PRO A 144 22.36 -11.11 2.67
CA PRO A 144 22.09 -10.87 4.09
C PRO A 144 22.76 -9.61 4.63
N ASN A 145 23.92 -9.18 4.10
CA ASN A 145 24.58 -7.94 4.51
C ASN A 145 23.77 -6.70 4.13
N HIS A 146 22.90 -6.82 3.13
CA HIS A 146 22.01 -5.74 2.70
C HIS A 146 20.63 -5.79 3.38
N LEU A 147 20.41 -6.69 4.34
CA LEU A 147 19.13 -6.90 5.01
C LEU A 147 19.24 -6.68 6.52
N TYR A 148 18.28 -5.96 7.10
CA TYR A 148 18.17 -5.77 8.56
C TYR A 148 16.72 -5.86 9.00
N ALA A 149 16.52 -6.18 10.27
CA ALA A 149 15.21 -6.13 10.90
C ALA A 149 14.98 -4.70 11.43
N GLY A 150 13.86 -4.10 11.04
CA GLY A 150 13.49 -2.74 11.43
C GLY A 150 12.00 -2.61 11.68
N THR A 151 11.60 -1.57 12.38
CA THR A 151 10.19 -1.25 12.56
C THR A 151 9.62 -0.56 11.32
N TYR A 152 8.29 -0.45 11.25
CA TYR A 152 7.63 0.42 10.25
C TYR A 152 8.14 1.87 10.33
N SER A 153 8.43 2.35 11.53
CA SER A 153 9.00 3.69 11.75
C SER A 153 10.38 3.81 11.14
N ASP A 154 11.24 2.81 11.33
CA ASP A 154 12.60 2.81 10.78
C ASP A 154 12.56 2.76 9.25
N ASN A 155 11.71 1.90 8.66
CA ASN A 155 11.55 1.84 7.21
C ASN A 155 11.06 3.17 6.62
N ASN A 156 10.11 3.85 7.28
CA ASN A 156 9.63 5.15 6.83
C ASN A 156 10.70 6.24 6.98
N ARG A 157 11.42 6.25 8.11
CA ARG A 157 12.55 7.17 8.32
C ARG A 157 13.62 6.97 7.24
N ASP A 158 13.97 5.73 6.93
CA ASP A 158 14.95 5.41 5.90
C ASP A 158 14.49 5.84 4.50
N ILE A 159 13.19 5.73 4.19
CA ILE A 159 12.63 6.28 2.95
C ILE A 159 12.80 7.81 2.89
N HIS A 160 12.60 8.50 4.02
CA HIS A 160 12.76 9.95 4.13
C HIS A 160 14.23 10.38 4.06
N GLU A 161 15.12 9.70 4.76
CA GLU A 161 16.57 9.98 4.81
C GLU A 161 17.25 9.64 3.48
N ARG A 162 16.84 8.56 2.80
CA ARG A 162 17.43 8.11 1.53
C ARG A 162 16.78 8.72 0.28
N ALA A 163 15.95 9.76 0.45
CA ALA A 163 15.38 10.56 -0.64
C ALA A 163 14.72 9.77 -1.79
N ARG A 164 14.15 8.57 -1.55
CA ARG A 164 13.40 7.82 -2.57
C ARG A 164 12.04 8.45 -2.95
N HIS A 165 11.79 9.67 -2.52
CA HIS A 165 10.82 10.58 -3.10
C HIS A 165 11.52 11.83 -3.65
N PRO A 166 12.16 11.75 -4.83
CA PRO A 166 12.69 12.94 -5.53
C PRO A 166 11.56 13.83 -6.07
N HIS A 167 10.30 13.42 -5.92
CA HIS A 167 9.18 14.27 -6.23
C HIS A 167 9.07 15.36 -5.16
N ASN A 168 9.69 16.49 -5.46
CA ASN A 168 9.40 17.76 -4.84
C ASN A 168 7.93 18.13 -5.09
N ASN A 169 6.99 17.40 -4.48
CA ASN A 169 5.54 17.53 -4.59
C ASN A 169 5.02 18.78 -3.86
N ARG A 170 5.88 19.79 -3.64
CA ARG A 170 5.49 21.06 -3.05
C ARG A 170 5.00 22.00 -4.13
N GLY A 171 4.15 22.95 -3.74
CA GLY A 171 3.68 23.97 -4.64
C GLY A 171 2.96 23.38 -5.87
N GLU A 172 3.37 23.81 -7.06
CA GLU A 172 2.75 23.42 -8.33
C GLU A 172 3.01 21.97 -8.76
N ASN A 173 4.06 21.35 -8.20
CA ASN A 173 4.34 19.93 -8.42
C ASN A 173 3.42 19.02 -7.59
N ASN A 174 2.64 19.56 -6.65
CA ASN A 174 1.60 18.79 -5.99
C ASN A 174 0.46 18.53 -6.98
N GLY A 175 0.14 17.27 -7.27
CA GLY A 175 -0.97 16.91 -8.16
C GLY A 175 -2.36 17.40 -7.70
N GLN A 176 -2.51 17.85 -6.46
CA GLN A 176 -3.71 18.50 -5.93
C GLN A 176 -3.63 20.03 -5.93
N SER A 177 -2.52 20.63 -6.39
CA SER A 177 -2.39 22.09 -6.46
C SER A 177 -3.27 22.65 -7.57
N LYS A 178 -4.07 23.65 -7.22
CA LYS A 178 -4.89 24.42 -8.17
C LYS A 178 -4.18 25.66 -8.70
N TYR A 179 -3.04 26.02 -8.13
CA TYR A 179 -2.40 27.32 -8.32
C TYR A 179 -0.92 27.14 -8.68
N SER A 180 -0.40 28.03 -9.52
CA SER A 180 1.02 28.05 -9.92
C SER A 180 1.84 28.90 -8.96
N GLU A 181 3.14 28.63 -8.87
CA GLU A 181 4.03 29.43 -8.01
C GLU A 181 4.04 30.90 -8.42
N ARG A 182 3.97 31.17 -9.73
CA ARG A 182 3.87 32.53 -10.28
C ARG A 182 2.69 33.31 -9.71
N LEU A 183 1.52 32.68 -9.55
CA LEU A 183 0.35 33.33 -8.98
C LEU A 183 0.60 33.71 -7.51
N ILE A 184 1.23 32.82 -6.74
CA ILE A 184 1.54 33.06 -5.33
C ILE A 184 2.52 34.22 -5.17
N ARG A 185 3.55 34.28 -6.03
CA ARG A 185 4.50 35.40 -6.05
C ARG A 185 3.81 36.73 -6.39
N ASN A 186 2.84 36.71 -7.32
CA ASN A 186 2.03 37.90 -7.62
C ASN A 186 1.14 38.34 -6.44
N ILE A 187 0.58 37.39 -5.67
CA ILE A 187 -0.13 37.70 -4.42
C ILE A 187 0.80 38.46 -3.48
N PHE A 188 2.00 37.93 -3.20
CA PHE A 188 2.95 38.60 -2.31
C PHE A 188 3.39 39.96 -2.82
N LYS A 189 3.67 40.11 -4.12
CA LYS A 189 4.05 41.40 -4.72
C LYS A 189 3.00 42.48 -4.45
N LEU A 190 1.73 42.19 -4.71
CA LEU A 190 0.63 43.14 -4.50
C LEU A 190 0.41 43.45 -3.00
N LEU A 191 0.59 42.46 -2.12
CA LEU A 191 0.50 42.68 -0.67
C LEU A 191 1.66 43.55 -0.15
N CYS A 192 2.87 43.38 -0.68
CA CYS A 192 4.02 44.23 -0.35
C CYS A 192 3.83 45.68 -0.86
N GLU A 193 3.09 45.87 -1.96
CA GLU A 193 2.63 47.19 -2.43
C GLU A 193 1.53 47.80 -1.53
N GLY A 194 1.15 47.16 -0.43
CA GLY A 194 0.17 47.66 0.54
C GLY A 194 -1.30 47.45 0.13
N ARG A 195 -1.57 46.64 -0.90
CA ARG A 195 -2.94 46.33 -1.31
C ARG A 195 -3.63 45.47 -0.26
N LYS A 196 -4.93 45.67 -0.06
CA LYS A 196 -5.74 44.83 0.83
C LYS A 196 -5.91 43.43 0.22
N GLN A 197 -5.92 42.40 1.06
CA GLN A 197 -6.11 41.01 0.63
C GLN A 197 -7.38 40.80 -0.21
N SER A 198 -8.46 41.52 0.10
CA SER A 198 -9.72 41.49 -0.66
C SER A 198 -9.56 41.98 -2.09
N ASP A 199 -8.73 43.01 -2.30
CA ASP A 199 -8.53 43.63 -3.61
C ASP A 199 -7.58 42.78 -4.45
N VAL A 200 -6.55 42.22 -3.82
CA VAL A 200 -5.66 41.22 -4.43
C VAL A 200 -6.46 40.00 -4.91
N ALA A 201 -7.38 39.51 -4.10
CA ALA A 201 -8.23 38.38 -4.43
C ALA A 201 -9.09 38.64 -5.68
N LYS A 202 -9.76 39.81 -5.72
CA LYS A 202 -10.55 40.24 -6.89
C LYS A 202 -9.69 40.38 -8.14
N LEU A 203 -8.54 41.05 -8.03
CA LEU A 203 -7.67 41.36 -9.15
C LEU A 203 -7.04 40.10 -9.78
N LEU A 204 -6.74 39.09 -8.97
CA LEU A 204 -6.15 37.83 -9.43
C LEU A 204 -7.18 36.71 -9.66
N GLY A 205 -8.48 36.98 -9.48
CA GLY A 205 -9.53 36.00 -9.69
C GLY A 205 -9.48 34.79 -8.73
N VAL A 206 -9.04 35.00 -7.49
CA VAL A 206 -8.93 33.95 -6.46
C VAL A 206 -9.78 34.25 -5.24
N SER A 207 -10.06 33.24 -4.41
CA SER A 207 -10.85 33.47 -3.19
C SER A 207 -10.07 34.32 -2.14
N PRO A 208 -10.72 35.26 -1.43
CA PRO A 208 -10.08 36.01 -0.35
C PRO A 208 -9.51 35.11 0.76
N ARG A 209 -10.20 34.01 1.07
CA ARG A 209 -9.73 33.00 2.03
C ARG A 209 -8.42 32.36 1.59
N PHE A 210 -8.24 32.12 0.29
CA PHE A 210 -6.99 31.58 -0.23
C PHE A 210 -5.85 32.59 -0.07
N VAL A 211 -6.06 33.85 -0.42
CA VAL A 211 -5.07 34.93 -0.23
C VAL A 211 -4.66 35.05 1.24
N SER A 212 -5.62 35.01 2.17
CA SER A 212 -5.35 35.02 3.60
C SER A 212 -4.47 33.84 4.06
N ARG A 213 -4.79 32.61 3.62
CA ARG A 213 -4.00 31.41 3.97
C ARG A 213 -2.59 31.42 3.39
N VAL A 214 -2.40 32.03 2.22
CA VAL A 214 -1.06 32.27 1.64
C VAL A 214 -0.32 33.33 2.45
N ALA A 215 -0.97 34.44 2.79
CA ALA A 215 -0.37 35.56 3.52
C ALA A 215 0.05 35.21 4.95
N CYS A 216 -0.60 34.24 5.62
CA CYS A 216 -0.20 33.75 6.94
C CYS A 216 0.79 32.56 6.88
N GLY A 217 1.22 32.13 5.70
CA GLY A 217 2.17 31.04 5.53
C GLY A 217 1.62 29.63 5.73
N ASP A 218 0.31 29.47 5.93
CA ASP A 218 -0.38 28.17 5.99
C ASP A 218 -0.39 27.45 4.63
N ARG A 219 -0.30 28.22 3.53
CA ARG A 219 -0.11 27.69 2.18
C ARG A 219 1.17 28.27 1.57
N TRP A 220 1.88 27.45 0.79
CA TRP A 220 3.10 27.86 0.09
C TRP A 220 4.18 28.44 1.01
N LYS A 221 4.41 27.80 2.16
CA LYS A 221 5.34 28.24 3.21
C LYS A 221 6.72 28.66 2.68
N TYR A 222 7.28 27.92 1.74
CA TYR A 222 8.59 28.23 1.18
C TYR A 222 8.61 29.56 0.41
N VAL A 223 7.54 29.91 -0.31
CA VAL A 223 7.39 31.22 -0.94
C VAL A 223 7.12 32.27 0.13
N PHE A 224 6.26 31.99 1.10
CA PHE A 224 5.99 32.90 2.23
C PHE A 224 7.28 33.29 2.97
N ASP A 225 8.17 32.35 3.24
CA ASP A 225 9.44 32.60 3.93
C ASP A 225 10.34 33.59 3.17
N GLU A 226 10.23 33.67 1.84
CA GLU A 226 10.91 34.67 1.01
C GLU A 226 10.31 36.09 1.15
N TYR A 227 9.02 36.23 1.47
CA TYR A 227 8.34 37.54 1.51
C TYR A 227 7.93 38.01 2.91
N LYS A 228 7.95 37.15 3.93
CA LYS A 228 7.42 37.44 5.28
C LYS A 228 8.01 38.69 5.95
N HIS A 229 9.22 39.08 5.57
CA HIS A 229 9.92 40.25 6.09
C HIS A 229 9.58 41.55 5.32
N LEU A 230 9.00 41.43 4.13
CA LEU A 230 8.56 42.54 3.27
C LEU A 230 7.07 42.83 3.41
N LEU A 231 6.32 41.86 3.93
CA LEU A 231 4.90 42.04 4.18
C LEU A 231 4.71 43.13 5.24
N PRO A 232 3.75 44.06 5.01
CA PRO A 232 3.35 44.98 6.06
C PRO A 232 2.94 44.14 7.27
N LEU A 233 3.60 44.33 8.42
CA LEU A 233 3.27 43.64 9.67
C LEU A 233 1.76 43.73 9.86
N ALA A 234 1.08 42.58 9.71
CA ALA A 234 -0.36 42.57 9.69
C ALA A 234 -0.86 43.16 11.01
N ARG A 235 -1.56 44.30 10.89
CA ARG A 235 -2.45 44.80 11.94
C ARG A 235 -3.36 43.63 12.31
N ASN A 236 -3.29 43.27 13.59
CA ASN A 236 -4.11 42.26 14.24
C ASN A 236 -5.55 42.26 13.69
N ILE A 237 -5.98 41.11 13.18
CA ILE A 237 -7.38 40.71 13.09
C ILE A 237 -7.52 39.47 13.97
#